data_AF-A0A6F9CS20-F1
#
_entry.id   AF-A0A6F9CS20-F1
#
_cell.length_a   1.000
_cell.length_b   1.000
_cell.length_c   1.000
_cell.angle_alpha   90.00
_cell.angle_beta   90.00
_cell.angle_gamma   90.00
#
_symmetry.space_group_name_H-M   'P 1'
#
loop_
_entity.id
_entity.type
_entity.pdbx_description
1 polymer ?
#
loop_
_entity_poly.entity_id
_entity_poly.type
_entity_poly.pdbx_seq_one_letter_code
_entity_poly.pdbx_strand_id
1 'polypeptide(L)'
;MAVWPCLVNFSVPSKDSPGILAEVINERPGGGRRNTVKERKILGVLFVPHDLQLWIRFVITVQKWGSCTFHCYYGMLQWDGSVNGCNANAVILLQYKGTVIRLIPPLMFVTKRVFASKSGALNVKYDMNDPMAEENHATLIPIERANGRFLFVAAEDDQN
;
A
#
# COMPACT_ATOMS: atom_id res chain seq x y z
N MET A 1 -5.52 7.77 -21.24
CA MET A 1 -6.89 7.89 -20.70
C MET A 1 -6.83 8.91 -19.58
N ALA A 2 -7.51 10.05 -19.70
CA ALA A 2 -7.45 11.13 -18.70
C ALA A 2 -7.91 10.64 -17.33
N VAL A 3 -7.30 11.16 -16.25
CA VAL A 3 -7.83 10.99 -14.90
C VAL A 3 -8.98 11.99 -14.79
N TRP A 4 -10.21 11.48 -14.65
CA TRP A 4 -11.39 12.34 -14.51
C TRP A 4 -11.27 13.21 -13.26
N PRO A 5 -11.58 14.51 -13.33
CA PRO A 5 -11.57 15.36 -12.15
C PRO A 5 -12.64 14.88 -11.15
N CYS A 6 -12.32 14.98 -9.86
CA CYS A 6 -13.32 14.82 -8.82
C CYS A 6 -14.04 16.16 -8.62
N LEU A 7 -15.35 16.18 -8.83
CA LEU A 7 -16.18 17.35 -8.55
C LEU A 7 -16.56 17.34 -7.08
N VAL A 8 -16.21 18.40 -6.36
CA VAL A 8 -16.56 18.57 -4.95
C VAL A 8 -17.51 19.74 -4.82
N ASN A 9 -18.73 19.46 -4.34
CA ASN A 9 -19.72 20.48 -4.05
C ASN A 9 -19.52 21.02 -2.64
N PHE A 10 -19.40 22.34 -2.52
CA PHE A 10 -19.37 23.07 -1.27
C PHE A 10 -20.64 23.90 -1.15
N SER A 11 -21.41 23.70 -0.09
CA SER A 11 -22.59 24.49 0.22
C SER A 11 -22.47 25.16 1.58
N VAL A 12 -22.98 26.39 1.67
CA VAL A 12 -23.05 27.18 2.90
C VAL A 12 -24.52 27.27 3.30
N PRO A 13 -25.00 26.49 4.28
CA PRO A 13 -26.38 26.59 4.76
C PRO A 13 -26.57 27.82 5.64
N SER A 14 -27.77 28.39 5.62
CA SER A 14 -28.20 29.41 6.58
C SER A 14 -28.35 28.80 7.97
N LYS A 15 -27.91 29.52 9.00
CA LYS A 15 -28.08 29.10 10.40
C LYS A 15 -29.49 29.38 10.93
N ASP A 16 -30.11 30.45 10.43
CA ASP A 16 -31.30 31.05 11.03
C ASP A 16 -32.59 30.75 10.24
N SER A 17 -32.45 30.13 9.07
CA SER A 17 -33.58 29.79 8.20
C SER A 17 -33.29 28.53 7.38
N PRO A 18 -34.31 27.76 7.00
CA PRO A 18 -34.14 26.69 6.03
C PRO A 18 -33.79 27.32 4.67
N GLY A 19 -32.52 27.19 4.26
CA GLY A 19 -32.03 27.70 2.98
C GLY A 19 -30.52 27.59 2.82
N ILE A 20 -30.04 27.62 1.58
CA ILE A 20 -28.61 27.67 1.24
C ILE A 20 -28.25 29.11 0.88
N LEU A 21 -27.20 29.63 1.50
CA LEU A 21 -26.68 30.98 1.28
C LEU A 21 -25.74 31.06 0.07
N ALA A 22 -24.97 29.98 -0.17
CA ALA A 22 -24.07 29.88 -1.31
C ALA A 22 -23.79 28.40 -1.65
N GLU A 23 -23.52 28.13 -2.92
CA GLU A 23 -23.09 26.82 -3.42
C GLU A 23 -22.01 27.00 -4.49
N VAL A 24 -20.96 26.18 -4.45
CA VAL A 24 -19.90 26.17 -5.45
C VAL A 24 -19.40 24.76 -5.69
N ILE A 25 -19.24 24.40 -6.97
CA ILE A 25 -18.61 23.14 -7.38
C ILE A 25 -17.16 23.45 -7.73
N ASN A 26 -16.23 22.83 -7.00
CA ASN A 26 -14.81 22.92 -7.30
C ASN A 26 -14.33 21.62 -7.96
N GLU A 27 -13.66 21.76 -9.09
CA GLU A 27 -12.99 20.62 -9.73
C GLU A 27 -11.65 20.36 -9.04
N ARG A 28 -11.40 19.12 -8.63
CA ARG A 28 -10.06 18.67 -8.22
C ARG A 28 -9.42 17.92 -9.38
N PRO A 29 -8.53 18.55 -10.16
CA PRO A 29 -7.93 17.92 -11.32
C PRO A 29 -7.04 16.75 -10.91
N GLY A 30 -7.12 15.65 -11.67
CA GLY A 30 -6.11 14.61 -11.62
C GLY A 30 -4.89 15.04 -12.44
N GLY A 31 -3.71 15.09 -11.81
CA GLY A 31 -2.48 15.48 -12.49
C GLY A 31 -1.82 14.34 -13.29
N GLY A 32 -1.18 14.69 -14.41
CA GLY A 32 -0.25 13.83 -15.14
C GLY A 32 -0.85 12.98 -16.27
N ARG A 33 0.02 12.51 -17.16
CA ARG A 33 -0.37 11.64 -18.28
C ARG A 33 -0.42 10.19 -17.81
N ARG A 34 -1.61 9.59 -17.88
CA ARG A 34 -1.86 8.17 -17.57
C ARG A 34 -1.78 7.30 -18.82
N ASN A 35 -0.81 6.39 -18.86
CA ASN A 35 -0.59 5.42 -19.93
C ASN A 35 -0.76 4.00 -19.40
N THR A 36 -1.61 3.20 -20.05
CA THR A 36 -1.68 1.76 -19.74
C THR A 36 -0.41 1.08 -20.26
N VAL A 37 0.20 0.23 -19.43
CA VAL A 37 1.39 -0.54 -19.79
C VAL A 37 1.04 -2.01 -19.82
N LYS A 38 1.30 -2.66 -20.95
CA LYS A 38 1.26 -4.11 -21.10
C LYS A 38 2.56 -4.55 -21.76
N GLU A 39 3.51 -5.00 -20.95
CA GLU A 39 4.82 -5.45 -21.42
C GLU A 39 5.04 -6.90 -20.98
N ARG A 40 4.99 -7.84 -21.93
CA ARG A 40 5.03 -9.28 -21.67
C ARG A 40 3.94 -9.68 -20.66
N LYS A 41 4.33 -10.09 -19.45
CA LYS A 41 3.43 -10.46 -18.34
C LYS A 41 3.14 -9.30 -17.39
N ILE A 42 3.77 -8.15 -17.58
CA ILE A 42 3.56 -6.95 -16.75
C ILE A 42 2.32 -6.24 -17.27
N LEU A 43 1.35 -6.06 -16.39
CA LEU A 43 0.17 -5.23 -16.61
C LEU A 43 0.16 -4.13 -15.55
N GLY A 44 0.09 -2.88 -15.98
CA GLY A 44 0.12 -1.75 -15.06
C GLY A 44 -0.30 -0.44 -15.71
N VAL A 45 -0.09 0.64 -14.96
CA VAL A 45 -0.38 2.00 -15.38
C VAL A 45 0.82 2.88 -15.05
N LEU A 46 1.35 3.57 -16.06
CA LEU A 46 2.43 4.54 -15.92
C LEU A 46 1.86 5.95 -15.88
N PHE A 47 2.17 6.69 -14.83
CA PHE A 47 1.89 8.12 -14.71
C PHE A 47 3.16 8.91 -15.02
N VAL A 48 3.08 9.84 -15.98
CA VAL A 48 4.19 10.69 -16.38
C VAL A 48 3.85 12.14 -16.00
N PRO A 49 4.66 12.81 -15.16
CA PRO A 49 4.47 14.23 -14.86
C PRO A 49 4.72 15.06 -16.13
N HIS A 50 4.14 16.26 -16.19
CA HIS A 50 4.31 17.13 -17.36
C HIS A 50 5.74 17.70 -17.49
N ASP A 51 6.48 17.77 -16.38
CA ASP A 51 7.87 18.24 -16.35
C ASP A 51 8.86 17.08 -16.35
N LEU A 52 9.54 16.89 -17.49
CA LEU A 52 10.43 15.77 -17.82
C LEU A 52 11.79 15.77 -17.08
N GLN A 53 12.02 16.63 -16.09
CA GLN A 53 13.37 16.88 -15.57
C GLN A 53 13.85 15.96 -14.44
N LEU A 54 12.99 15.15 -13.82
CA LEU A 54 13.40 14.26 -12.72
C LEU A 54 12.94 12.82 -12.96
N TRP A 55 13.81 12.02 -13.57
CA TRP A 55 13.68 10.57 -13.64
C TRP A 55 14.09 9.92 -12.31
N ILE A 56 13.35 10.19 -11.23
CA ILE A 56 13.54 9.47 -9.97
C ILE A 56 12.78 8.15 -10.08
N ARG A 57 13.51 7.03 -10.01
CA ARG A 57 12.92 5.69 -9.94
C ARG A 57 12.63 5.36 -8.49
N PHE A 58 11.38 5.51 -8.08
CA PHE A 58 10.90 5.09 -6.76
C PHE A 58 9.77 4.07 -6.89
N VAL A 59 9.72 3.10 -5.98
CA VAL A 59 8.57 2.21 -5.81
C VAL A 59 7.89 2.58 -4.50
N ILE A 60 6.58 2.86 -4.56
CA ILE A 60 5.75 3.01 -3.37
C ILE A 60 4.77 1.85 -3.35
N THR A 61 4.78 1.11 -2.25
CA THR A 61 3.80 0.06 -1.97
C THR A 61 2.94 0.47 -0.79
N VAL A 62 1.63 0.37 -0.94
CA VAL A 62 0.66 0.46 0.16
C VAL A 62 0.17 -0.96 0.41
N GLN A 63 0.13 -1.39 1.68
CA GLN A 63 -0.26 -2.76 2.03
C GLN A 63 -1.64 -3.09 1.44
N LYS A 64 -1.72 -4.20 0.72
CA LYS A 64 -2.96 -4.81 0.25
C LYS A 64 -2.94 -6.26 0.72
N TRP A 65 -3.92 -6.63 1.55
CA TRP A 65 -4.27 -8.00 1.99
C TRP A 65 -3.13 -9.02 1.87
N GLY A 66 -2.37 -9.24 2.94
CA GLY A 66 -1.34 -10.27 3.00
C GLY A 66 -0.16 -10.01 2.04
N SER A 67 0.83 -9.27 2.55
CA SER A 67 2.19 -9.11 2.00
C SER A 67 2.35 -9.31 0.49
N CYS A 68 2.29 -8.22 -0.28
CA CYS A 68 2.91 -8.19 -1.60
C CYS A 68 3.86 -7.00 -1.69
N THR A 69 4.91 -7.04 -0.87
CA THR A 69 6.07 -6.18 -1.09
C THR A 69 7.17 -7.05 -1.70
N PHE A 70 7.24 -7.08 -3.03
CA PHE A 70 8.36 -7.66 -3.79
C PHE A 70 9.60 -6.79 -3.59
N HIS A 71 10.18 -6.81 -2.39
CA HIS A 71 11.20 -5.83 -2.02
C HIS A 71 12.64 -6.31 -2.15
N CYS A 72 12.85 -7.53 -2.62
CA CYS A 72 14.19 -8.09 -2.64
C CYS A 72 14.52 -8.61 -4.04
N TYR A 73 15.77 -8.39 -4.43
CA TYR A 73 16.49 -8.96 -5.58
C TYR A 73 16.70 -8.10 -6.83
N TYR A 74 16.11 -6.92 -6.99
CA TYR A 74 16.41 -6.07 -8.16
C TYR A 74 17.33 -4.90 -7.78
N GLY A 75 18.61 -5.02 -8.12
CA GLY A 75 19.64 -3.99 -7.97
C GLY A 75 19.50 -2.78 -8.91
N MET A 76 18.27 -2.32 -9.19
CA MET A 76 18.01 -1.15 -10.05
C MET A 76 17.17 -0.06 -9.37
N LEU A 77 16.72 -0.26 -8.12
CA LEU A 77 15.90 0.70 -7.40
C LEU A 77 16.77 1.55 -6.47
N GLN A 78 16.61 2.87 -6.53
CA GLN A 78 17.37 3.81 -5.71
C GLN A 78 16.65 4.14 -4.40
N TRP A 79 15.31 4.14 -4.42
CA TRP A 79 14.46 4.52 -3.30
C TRP A 79 13.19 3.70 -3.31
N ASP A 80 12.83 3.19 -2.13
CA ASP A 80 11.62 2.40 -1.96
C ASP A 80 10.85 2.84 -0.71
N GLY A 81 9.51 2.91 -0.83
CA GLY A 81 8.60 3.36 0.22
C GLY A 81 7.55 2.31 0.55
N SER A 82 7.34 2.05 1.85
CA SER A 82 6.28 1.17 2.35
C SER A 82 5.35 1.93 3.30
N VAL A 83 4.05 1.94 2.98
CA VAL A 83 3.01 2.51 3.84
C VAL A 83 2.23 1.38 4.50
N ASN A 84 2.26 1.35 5.83
CA ASN A 84 1.69 0.30 6.69
C ASN A 84 2.16 -1.12 6.32
N GLY A 85 3.28 -1.29 5.62
CA GLY A 85 3.71 -2.62 5.20
C GLY A 85 4.21 -3.49 6.36
N CYS A 86 3.87 -4.77 6.33
CA CYS A 86 4.51 -5.80 7.17
C CYS A 86 5.88 -6.19 6.58
N ASN A 87 6.89 -6.32 7.44
CA ASN A 87 8.24 -6.77 7.09
C ASN A 87 8.42 -8.30 7.14
N ALA A 88 7.34 -9.05 7.38
CA ALA A 88 7.33 -10.51 7.36
C ALA A 88 6.54 -11.05 6.16
N ASN A 89 6.87 -12.26 5.73
CA ASN A 89 6.10 -12.95 4.72
C ASN A 89 4.76 -13.42 5.31
N ALA A 90 3.63 -12.85 4.89
CA ALA A 90 2.32 -13.19 5.42
C ALA A 90 1.56 -14.08 4.43
N VAL A 91 1.04 -15.22 4.92
CA VAL A 91 0.02 -16.06 4.24
C VAL A 91 0.47 -16.78 2.95
N ILE A 92 1.27 -16.17 2.07
CA ILE A 92 1.60 -16.69 0.72
C ILE A 92 3.08 -17.09 0.64
N LEU A 93 3.36 -18.19 -0.05
CA LEU A 93 4.73 -18.61 -0.35
C LEU A 93 5.37 -17.67 -1.39
N LEU A 94 6.48 -17.02 -1.02
CA LEU A 94 7.29 -16.25 -1.96
C LEU A 94 8.22 -17.19 -2.75
N GLN A 95 8.16 -17.10 -4.08
CA GLN A 95 9.05 -17.85 -4.99
C GLN A 95 9.73 -16.90 -5.98
N TYR A 96 11.03 -17.08 -6.20
CA TYR A 96 11.82 -16.28 -7.14
C TYR A 96 12.76 -17.14 -7.97
N LYS A 97 12.72 -16.99 -9.31
CA LYS A 97 13.58 -17.72 -10.28
C LYS A 97 13.59 -19.25 -10.10
N GLY A 98 12.44 -19.86 -9.79
CA GLY A 98 12.35 -21.32 -9.57
C GLY A 98 12.99 -21.78 -8.26
N THR A 99 13.64 -20.88 -7.53
CA THR A 99 13.96 -21.05 -6.12
C THR A 99 12.71 -20.62 -5.35
N VAL A 100 12.01 -21.56 -4.73
CA VAL A 100 11.13 -21.18 -3.61
C VAL A 100 12.03 -20.37 -2.68
N ILE A 101 11.62 -19.18 -2.22
CA ILE A 101 12.28 -18.53 -1.08
C ILE A 101 11.90 -19.36 0.14
N ARG A 102 12.40 -20.59 0.16
CA ARG A 102 12.06 -21.69 1.06
C ARG A 102 12.50 -21.39 2.49
N LEU A 103 13.36 -20.38 2.64
CA LEU A 103 13.83 -19.89 3.92
C LEU A 103 12.83 -19.01 4.67
N ILE A 104 11.81 -18.44 4.01
CA ILE A 104 10.88 -17.53 4.68
C ILE A 104 9.50 -18.19 4.78
N PRO A 105 9.23 -18.95 5.86
CA PRO A 105 7.90 -19.50 6.11
C PRO A 105 6.84 -18.38 6.20
N PRO A 106 5.58 -18.68 5.87
CA PRO A 106 4.51 -17.72 6.08
C PRO A 106 4.29 -17.51 7.59
N LEU A 107 4.16 -16.26 7.99
CA LEU A 107 3.62 -15.87 9.28
C LEU A 107 2.15 -16.26 9.32
N MET A 108 1.81 -17.10 10.29
CA MET A 108 0.50 -17.73 10.38
C MET A 108 -0.53 -16.80 11.01
N PHE A 109 -1.76 -16.85 10.50
CA PHE A 109 -2.92 -16.17 11.08
C PHE A 109 -3.62 -17.07 12.11
N VAL A 110 -4.12 -16.45 13.17
CA VAL A 110 -4.81 -17.04 14.32
C VAL A 110 -6.21 -16.47 14.34
N THR A 111 -7.13 -17.16 13.64
CA THR A 111 -8.53 -16.75 13.50
C THR A 111 -9.26 -16.54 14.83
N LYS A 112 -8.81 -17.20 15.90
CA LYS A 112 -9.36 -17.05 17.26
C LYS A 112 -9.14 -15.66 17.86
N ARG A 113 -8.21 -14.87 17.32
CA ARG A 113 -7.94 -13.49 17.77
C ARG A 113 -8.78 -12.45 17.02
N VAL A 114 -9.53 -12.87 15.99
CA VAL A 114 -10.50 -12.02 15.29
C VAL A 114 -11.76 -11.90 16.13
N PHE A 115 -12.23 -10.68 16.35
CA PHE A 115 -13.44 -10.42 17.11
C PHE A 115 -14.32 -9.36 16.46
N ALA A 116 -15.63 -9.44 16.66
CA ALA A 116 -16.56 -8.41 16.22
C ALA A 116 -16.55 -7.24 17.22
N SER A 117 -16.41 -6.03 16.71
CA SER A 117 -16.62 -4.80 17.47
C SER A 117 -18.11 -4.59 17.79
N LYS A 118 -18.43 -3.58 18.61
CA LYS A 118 -19.82 -3.25 18.97
C LYS A 118 -20.71 -2.95 17.75
N SER A 119 -20.13 -2.51 16.63
CA SER A 119 -20.86 -2.25 15.38
C SER A 119 -21.03 -3.49 14.49
N GLY A 120 -20.46 -4.64 14.89
CA GLY A 120 -20.42 -5.86 14.07
C GLY A 120 -19.26 -5.93 13.07
N ALA A 121 -18.45 -4.86 12.95
CA ALA A 121 -17.24 -4.91 12.12
C ALA A 121 -16.20 -5.85 12.74
N LEU A 122 -15.59 -6.73 11.93
CA LEU A 122 -14.53 -7.63 12.37
C LEU A 122 -13.21 -6.87 12.56
N ASN A 123 -12.62 -6.99 13.74
CA ASN A 123 -11.28 -6.53 14.04
C ASN A 123 -10.30 -7.67 13.80
N VAL A 124 -9.37 -7.46 12.86
CA VAL A 124 -8.35 -8.44 12.44
C VAL A 124 -6.94 -8.06 12.86
N LYS A 125 -6.74 -6.90 13.49
CA LYS A 125 -5.42 -6.35 13.87
C LYS A 125 -4.52 -7.33 14.63
N TYR A 126 -5.12 -8.22 15.40
CA TYR A 126 -4.42 -9.17 16.27
C TYR A 126 -4.37 -10.59 15.69
N ASP A 127 -4.83 -10.80 14.45
CA ASP A 127 -4.93 -12.12 13.87
C ASP A 127 -3.56 -12.72 13.53
N MET A 128 -2.55 -11.91 13.23
CA MET A 128 -1.21 -12.41 12.93
C MET A 128 -0.40 -12.76 14.20
N ASN A 129 0.49 -13.74 14.08
CA ASN A 129 1.55 -13.94 15.07
C ASN A 129 2.55 -12.79 15.07
N ASP A 130 3.22 -12.55 16.20
CA ASP A 130 4.24 -11.53 16.30
C ASP A 130 5.49 -11.93 15.48
N PRO A 131 5.86 -11.20 14.40
CA PRO A 131 7.06 -11.50 13.63
C PRO A 131 8.36 -11.27 14.40
N MET A 132 8.31 -10.53 15.52
CA MET A 132 9.47 -10.26 16.38
C MET A 132 9.67 -11.31 17.47
N ALA A 133 8.75 -12.26 17.63
CA ALA A 133 8.97 -13.44 18.47
C ALA A 133 10.01 -14.37 17.83
N GLU A 134 10.90 -14.95 18.65
CA GLU A 134 12.03 -15.78 18.20
C GLU A 134 11.59 -16.94 17.28
N GLU A 135 10.48 -17.59 17.61
CA GLU A 135 9.87 -18.65 16.80
C GLU A 135 9.43 -18.21 15.39
N ASN A 136 9.21 -16.91 15.18
CA ASN A 136 8.73 -16.34 13.92
C ASN A 136 9.81 -15.54 13.17
N HIS A 137 11.03 -15.39 13.69
CA HIS A 137 12.10 -14.62 13.03
C HIS A 137 12.45 -15.13 11.63
N ALA A 138 12.26 -16.42 11.37
CA ALA A 138 12.44 -16.99 10.04
C ALA A 138 11.49 -16.39 9.00
N THR A 139 10.35 -15.82 9.41
CA THR A 139 9.37 -15.18 8.53
C THR A 139 9.80 -13.78 8.06
N LEU A 140 10.85 -13.20 8.64
CA LEU A 140 11.31 -11.86 8.32
C LEU A 140 11.89 -11.78 6.91
N ILE A 141 11.50 -10.74 6.18
CA ILE A 141 12.04 -10.43 4.86
C ILE A 141 13.42 -9.80 5.05
N PRO A 142 14.49 -10.34 4.43
CA PRO A 142 15.85 -9.87 4.61
C PRO A 142 16.11 -8.58 3.80
N ILE A 143 15.47 -7.48 4.22
CA ILE A 143 15.54 -6.17 3.56
C ILE A 143 16.96 -5.58 3.58
N GLU A 144 17.81 -6.00 4.52
CA GLU A 144 19.22 -5.63 4.61
C GLU A 144 20.05 -6.11 3.41
N ARG A 145 19.54 -7.10 2.65
CA ARG A 145 20.17 -7.56 1.40
C ARG A 145 19.87 -6.66 0.21
N ALA A 146 18.97 -5.69 0.36
CA ALA A 146 18.66 -4.74 -0.71
C ALA A 146 19.74 -3.65 -0.76
N ASN A 147 20.04 -3.18 -1.98
CA ASN A 147 21.04 -2.14 -2.23
C ASN A 147 20.42 -0.73 -2.29
N GLY A 148 19.15 -0.59 -1.86
CA GLY A 148 18.35 0.63 -1.95
C GLY A 148 18.16 1.34 -0.61
N ARG A 149 17.63 2.56 -0.64
CA ARG A 149 17.19 3.27 0.57
C ARG A 149 15.71 3.02 0.82
N PHE A 150 15.37 2.79 2.08
CA PHE A 150 13.99 2.52 2.50
C PHE A 150 13.39 3.72 3.24
N LEU A 151 12.12 4.01 2.94
CA LEU A 151 11.25 4.86 3.74
C LEU A 151 10.07 4.03 4.26
N PHE A 152 9.95 3.95 5.58
CA PHE A 152 8.80 3.33 6.24
C PHE A 152 7.85 4.41 6.75
N VAL A 153 6.58 4.31 6.38
CA VAL A 153 5.51 5.18 6.87
C VAL A 153 4.47 4.27 7.54
N ALA A 154 4.19 4.51 8.82
CA ALA A 154 3.19 3.76 9.57
C ALA A 154 2.16 4.73 10.15
N ALA A 155 0.89 4.39 10.04
CA ALA A 155 -0.19 5.06 10.75
C ALA A 155 -0.32 4.45 12.15
N GLU A 156 -0.35 5.29 13.20
CA GLU A 156 -0.51 4.81 14.58
C GLU A 156 -1.84 4.07 14.79
N ASP A 157 -2.90 4.53 14.13
CA ASP A 157 -4.23 3.91 14.16
C ASP A 157 -4.43 2.89 13.02
N ASP A 158 -3.37 2.25 12.54
CA ASP A 158 -3.53 1.12 11.63
C ASP A 158 -4.26 -0.03 12.35
N GLN A 159 -5.35 -0.48 11.73
CA GLN A 159 -6.20 -1.58 12.23
C GLN A 159 -6.15 -2.79 11.29
N ASN A 160 -5.21 -2.77 10.34
CA ASN A 160 -4.87 -3.92 9.52
C ASN A 160 -4.14 -5.01 10.32
#